data_AF-A0A1W1CF25-F1
#
_entry.id   AF-A0A1W1CF25-F1
#
_cell.length_a   1.000
_cell.length_b   1.000
_cell.length_c   1.000
_cell.angle_alpha   90.00
_cell.angle_beta   90.00
_cell.angle_gamma   90.00
#
_symmetry.space_group_name_H-M   'P 1'
#
loop_
_entity.id
_entity.type
_entity.pdbx_description
1 polymer ?
#
loop_
_entity_poly.entity_id
_entity_poly.type
_entity_poly.pdbx_seq_one_letter_code
_entity_poly.pdbx_strand_id
1 'polypeptide(L)'
;MADKRKSMIKIKPKKFKVGDTVKIDFIVIHPMDTGTKKDKKTGEIKPAHYIDSVTFNFRGEPFTTMKIWESVSTNPYFSVNYKVTGKGKITVDYTDNQGEKNSKSKKLKPKG
;
A
#
# COMPACT_ATOMS: atom_id res chain seq x y z
N MET A 1 -15.09 -14.48 -5.87
CA MET A 1 -13.82 -14.41 -5.13
C MET A 1 -13.17 -13.11 -5.54
N ALA A 2 -13.01 -12.14 -4.63
CA ALA A 2 -12.45 -10.83 -4.99
C ALA A 2 -11.08 -11.03 -5.64
N ASP A 3 -10.94 -10.60 -6.90
CA ASP A 3 -9.67 -10.65 -7.61
C ASP A 3 -8.63 -9.95 -6.74
N LYS A 4 -7.66 -10.73 -6.23
CA LYS A 4 -6.57 -10.21 -5.39
C LYS A 4 -5.96 -9.01 -6.09
N ARG A 5 -6.25 -7.80 -5.60
CA ARG A 5 -5.76 -6.58 -6.22
C ARG A 5 -4.26 -6.64 -6.35
N LYS A 6 -3.77 -6.37 -7.56
CA LYS A 6 -2.35 -6.49 -7.87
C LYS A 6 -1.60 -5.42 -7.07
N SER A 7 -0.90 -5.85 -6.03
CA SER A 7 -0.07 -4.99 -5.19
C SER A 7 1.37 -5.49 -5.11
N MET A 8 2.30 -4.56 -4.98
CA MET A 8 3.74 -4.79 -5.01
C MET A 8 4.43 -4.01 -3.89
N ILE A 9 5.33 -4.70 -3.18
CA ILE A 9 6.24 -4.10 -2.20
C ILE A 9 7.65 -4.18 -2.78
N LYS A 10 8.32 -3.03 -2.92
CA LYS A 10 9.75 -2.94 -3.25
C LYS A 10 10.50 -2.39 -2.04
N ILE A 11 11.67 -2.97 -1.77
CA ILE A 11 12.54 -2.54 -0.67
C ILE A 11 13.84 -2.06 -1.31
N LYS A 12 14.26 -0.84 -0.97
CA LYS A 12 15.47 -0.19 -1.48
C LYS A 12 16.30 0.33 -0.31
N PRO A 13 17.64 0.17 -0.34
CA PRO A 13 18.43 -0.60 -1.31
C PRO A 13 18.13 -2.11 -1.24
N LYS A 14 18.48 -2.89 -2.27
CA LYS A 14 18.31 -4.36 -2.27
C LYS A 14 19.23 -5.06 -1.26
N LYS A 15 20.33 -4.42 -0.89
CA LYS A 15 21.34 -4.89 0.07
C LYS A 15 21.35 -3.88 1.22
N PHE A 16 21.09 -4.36 2.43
CA PHE A 16 21.03 -3.56 3.66
C PHE A 16 21.41 -4.47 4.83
N LYS A 17 21.92 -3.90 5.91
CA LYS A 17 22.27 -4.59 7.16
C LYS A 17 21.29 -4.22 8.27
N VAL A 18 21.41 -4.88 9.42
CA VAL A 18 20.72 -4.46 10.64
C VAL A 18 21.29 -3.10 11.06
N GLY A 19 20.42 -2.14 11.37
CA GLY A 19 20.77 -0.76 11.69
C GLY A 19 20.57 0.23 10.54
N ASP A 20 20.56 -0.25 9.29
CA ASP A 20 20.37 0.61 8.11
C ASP A 20 18.91 1.05 7.95
N THR A 21 18.70 2.24 7.39
CA THR A 21 17.37 2.70 6.97
C THR A 21 17.09 2.24 5.55
N VAL A 22 16.00 1.49 5.37
CA VAL A 22 15.50 1.09 4.05
C VAL A 22 14.23 1.85 3.71
N LYS A 23 14.08 2.12 2.42
CA LYS A 23 12.86 2.66 1.82
C LYS A 23 11.97 1.51 1.38
N ILE A 24 10.74 1.49 1.88
CA ILE A 24 9.69 0.53 1.55
C ILE A 24 8.70 1.24 0.65
N ASP A 25 8.70 0.83 -0.60
CA ASP A 25 7.82 1.31 -1.65
C ASP A 25 6.64 0.34 -1.79
N PHE A 26 5.42 0.83 -1.64
CA PHE A 26 4.19 0.07 -1.84
C PHE A 26 3.41 0.67 -3.01
N ILE A 27 3.08 -0.17 -3.99
CA ILE A 27 2.26 0.18 -5.15
C ILE A 27 1.07 -0.77 -5.16
N VAL A 28 -0.12 -0.22 -5.33
CA VAL A 28 -1.35 -0.99 -5.50
C VAL A 28 -2.05 -0.52 -6.76
N ILE A 29 -2.48 -1.48 -7.59
CA ILE A 29 -3.27 -1.19 -8.78
C ILE A 29 -4.70 -0.94 -8.32
N HIS A 30 -5.12 0.32 -8.37
CA HIS A 30 -6.43 0.78 -7.91
C HIS A 30 -6.92 1.98 -8.73
N PRO A 31 -8.20 2.04 -9.12
CA PRO A 31 -8.75 3.13 -9.94
C PRO A 31 -8.75 4.48 -9.20
N MET A 32 -8.94 4.50 -7.88
CA MET A 32 -9.01 5.73 -7.08
C MET A 32 -10.03 6.73 -7.66
N ASP A 33 -11.26 6.26 -7.84
CA ASP A 33 -12.35 7.08 -8.35
C ASP A 33 -12.78 8.10 -7.29
N THR A 34 -12.80 9.37 -7.67
CA THR A 34 -13.03 10.50 -6.77
C THR A 34 -14.50 10.75 -6.44
N GLY A 35 -15.44 10.06 -7.09
CA GLY A 35 -16.87 10.37 -6.96
C GLY A 35 -17.33 11.59 -7.77
N THR A 36 -16.40 12.30 -8.43
CA THR A 36 -16.69 13.58 -9.10
C THR A 36 -16.61 13.51 -10.62
N LYS A 37 -16.09 12.41 -11.17
CA LYS A 37 -15.98 12.20 -12.62
C LYS A 37 -17.24 11.55 -13.16
N LYS A 38 -17.79 12.14 -14.23
CA LYS A 38 -18.82 11.51 -15.05
C LYS A 38 -18.17 10.52 -16.01
N ASP A 39 -18.77 9.35 -16.16
CA ASP A 39 -18.40 8.43 -17.22
C ASP A 39 -18.80 9.05 -18.57
N LYS A 40 -17.84 9.17 -19.49
CA LYS A 40 -18.06 9.78 -20.80
C LYS A 40 -19.01 8.96 -21.70
N LYS A 41 -19.21 7.67 -21.40
CA LYS A 41 -20.05 6.77 -22.19
C LYS A 41 -21.48 6.70 -21.66
N THR A 42 -21.66 6.69 -20.35
CA THR A 42 -23.00 6.55 -19.74
C THR A 42 -23.58 7.88 -19.22
N GLY A 43 -22.74 8.90 -19.05
CA GLY A 43 -23.16 10.19 -18.47
C GLY A 43 -23.37 10.17 -16.95
N GLU A 44 -23.27 9.00 -16.33
CA GLU A 44 -23.47 8.79 -14.89
C GLU A 44 -22.23 9.19 -14.08
N ILE A 45 -22.46 9.59 -12.82
CA ILE A 45 -21.38 9.89 -11.89
C ILE A 45 -20.80 8.57 -11.38
N LYS A 46 -19.49 8.36 -11.56
CA LYS A 46 -18.83 7.20 -10.95
C LYS A 46 -18.81 7.35 -9.44
N PRO A 47 -19.33 6.39 -8.66
CA PRO A 47 -19.24 6.43 -7.20
C PRO A 47 -17.79 6.53 -6.73
N ALA A 48 -17.57 7.15 -5.57
CA ALA A 48 -16.24 7.22 -5.00
C ALA A 48 -15.74 5.80 -4.66
N HIS A 49 -14.59 5.44 -5.20
CA HIS A 49 -13.93 4.17 -4.92
C HIS A 49 -12.43 4.39 -4.75
N TYR A 50 -11.99 4.46 -3.50
CA TYR A 50 -10.61 4.75 -3.14
C TYR A 50 -10.16 3.92 -1.96
N ILE A 51 -8.84 3.74 -1.87
CA ILE A 51 -8.20 3.13 -0.70
C ILE A 51 -8.27 4.14 0.44
N ASP A 52 -8.85 3.76 1.58
CA ASP A 52 -9.07 4.67 2.72
C ASP A 52 -7.96 4.57 3.77
N SER A 53 -7.33 3.40 3.88
CA SER A 53 -6.35 3.10 4.91
C SER A 53 -5.27 2.17 4.37
N VAL A 54 -4.01 2.50 4.67
CA VAL A 54 -2.85 1.63 4.44
C VAL A 54 -2.03 1.58 5.73
N THR A 55 -1.84 0.39 6.28
CA THR A 55 -1.03 0.13 7.48
C THR A 55 0.16 -0.74 7.13
N PHE A 56 1.34 -0.28 7.48
CA PHE A 56 2.59 -1.02 7.36
C PHE A 56 2.95 -1.63 8.72
N ASN A 57 3.13 -2.95 8.69
CA ASN A 57 3.43 -3.79 9.82
C ASN A 57 4.80 -4.45 9.65
N PHE A 58 5.58 -4.53 10.74
CA PHE A 58 6.82 -5.31 10.79
C PHE A 58 6.71 -6.35 11.91
N ARG A 59 6.87 -7.64 11.59
CA ARG A 59 6.72 -8.75 12.56
C ARG A 59 5.37 -8.77 13.30
N GLY A 60 4.34 -8.15 12.73
CA GLY A 60 3.00 -8.05 13.35
C GLY A 60 2.75 -6.75 14.10
N GLU A 61 3.77 -5.89 14.27
CA GLU A 61 3.61 -4.59 14.90
C GLU A 61 3.43 -3.48 13.85
N PRO A 62 2.36 -2.66 13.96
CA PRO A 62 2.18 -1.51 13.09
C PRO A 62 3.22 -0.43 13.41
N PHE A 63 3.97 -0.02 12.39
CA PHE A 63 4.92 1.08 12.52
C PHE A 63 4.47 2.35 11.78
N THR A 64 3.55 2.23 10.82
CA THR A 64 3.00 3.38 10.11
C THR A 64 1.59 3.08 9.62
N THR A 65 0.67 3.99 9.87
CA THR A 65 -0.69 3.96 9.30
C THR A 65 -0.93 5.26 8.55
N MET A 66 -1.37 5.14 7.30
CA MET A 66 -1.70 6.26 6.43
C MET A 66 -3.20 6.21 6.16
N LYS A 67 -3.89 7.32 6.44
CA LYS A 67 -5.27 7.54 6.01
C LYS A 67 -5.23 8.26 4.67
N ILE A 68 -5.96 7.72 3.72
CA ILE A 68 -5.97 8.14 2.33
C ILE A 68 -7.38 8.60 2.00
N TRP A 69 -7.47 9.59 1.13
CA TRP A 69 -8.72 10.20 0.70
C TRP A 69 -8.83 10.12 -0.82
N GLU A 70 -10.00 10.50 -1.33
CA GLU A 70 -10.37 10.43 -2.74
C GLU A 70 -9.41 11.20 -3.67
N SER A 71 -8.65 12.17 -3.15
CA SER A 71 -7.76 13.03 -3.94
C SER A 71 -6.42 12.38 -4.34
N VAL A 72 -6.21 11.11 -4.03
CA VAL A 72 -4.99 10.39 -4.40
C VAL A 72 -5.10 9.81 -5.81
N SER A 73 -4.04 9.95 -6.60
CA SER A 73 -3.97 9.49 -7.99
C SER A 73 -4.21 8.00 -8.17
N THR A 74 -4.65 7.63 -9.37
CA THR A 74 -4.72 6.23 -9.83
C THR A 74 -3.42 5.49 -9.57
N ASN A 75 -3.52 4.20 -9.20
CA ASN A 75 -2.40 3.34 -8.83
C ASN A 75 -1.49 3.95 -7.74
N PRO A 76 -2.02 4.17 -6.52
CA PRO A 76 -1.32 4.95 -5.53
C PRO A 76 0.00 4.32 -5.11
N TYR A 77 1.00 5.18 -4.95
CA TYR A 77 2.35 4.85 -4.54
C TYR A 77 2.65 5.44 -3.16
N PHE A 78 3.02 4.59 -2.23
CA PHE A 78 3.39 4.96 -0.87
C PHE A 78 4.86 4.61 -0.64
N SER A 79 5.60 5.51 -0.02
CA SER A 79 7.01 5.29 0.29
C SER A 79 7.27 5.67 1.74
N VAL A 80 7.73 4.72 2.53
CA VAL A 80 8.05 4.92 3.95
C VAL A 80 9.49 4.49 4.22
N ASN A 81 10.16 5.20 5.13
CA ASN A 81 11.49 4.83 5.59
C ASN A 81 11.36 4.00 6.86
N TYR A 82 12.08 2.89 6.95
CA TYR A 82 12.06 2.00 8.09
C TYR A 82 13.50 1.62 8.47
N LYS A 83 13.85 1.76 9.75
CA LYS A 83 15.14 1.32 10.27
C LYS A 83 15.12 -0.18 10.50
N VAL A 84 15.99 -0.92 9.83
CA VAL A 84 16.00 -2.38 9.88
C VAL A 84 16.52 -2.85 11.23
N THR A 85 15.62 -3.34 12.08
CA THR A 85 15.96 -3.90 13.40
C THR A 85 16.34 -5.38 13.34
N GLY A 86 16.10 -6.06 12.22
CA GLY A 86 16.44 -7.47 12.05
C GLY A 86 15.79 -8.15 10.85
N LYS A 87 15.98 -9.46 10.72
CA LYS A 87 15.25 -10.31 9.76
C LYS A 87 13.77 -10.38 10.14
N GLY A 88 12.88 -10.26 9.18
CA GLY A 88 11.44 -10.28 9.49
C GLY A 88 10.57 -10.27 8.25
N LYS A 89 9.30 -9.95 8.45
CA LYS A 89 8.29 -9.83 7.40
C LYS A 89 7.65 -8.45 7.53
N ILE A 90 7.64 -7.73 6.41
CA ILE A 90 6.84 -6.52 6.25
C ILE A 90 5.51 -6.96 5.67
N THR A 91 4.43 -6.54 6.31
CA THR A 91 3.07 -6.72 5.83
C THR A 91 2.47 -5.34 5.61
N VAL A 92 1.76 -5.16 4.51
CA VAL A 92 1.04 -3.94 4.19
C VAL A 92 -0.42 -4.33 4.05
N ASP A 93 -1.22 -3.87 4.99
CA ASP A 93 -2.65 -4.10 5.05
C ASP A 93 -3.34 -2.84 4.56
N TYR A 94 -4.22 -2.97 3.58
CA TYR A 94 -4.92 -1.84 2.99
C TYR A 94 -6.40 -2.15 2.81
N THR A 95 -7.22 -1.14 3.08
CA THR A 95 -8.67 -1.21 2.99
C THR A 95 -9.16 -0.16 2.00
N ASP A 96 -10.26 -0.45 1.31
CA ASP A 96 -10.97 0.54 0.53
C ASP A 96 -12.27 0.98 1.22
N ASN A 97 -12.81 2.09 0.74
CA ASN A 97 -14.06 2.66 1.24
C ASN A 97 -15.29 1.77 0.98
N GLN A 98 -15.17 0.71 0.18
CA GLN A 98 -16.22 -0.27 -0.09
C GLN A 98 -16.11 -1.50 0.85
N GLY A 99 -15.16 -1.50 1.78
CA GLY A 99 -14.95 -2.56 2.76
C GLY A 99 -14.04 -3.69 2.30
N GLU A 100 -13.45 -3.61 1.11
CA GLU A 100 -12.50 -4.60 0.61
C GLU A 100 -11.16 -4.45 1.33
N LYS A 101 -10.79 -5.49 2.06
CA LYS A 101 -9.52 -5.57 2.78
C LYS A 101 -8.55 -6.48 2.05
N ASN A 102 -7.34 -5.99 1.86
CA ASN A 102 -6.27 -6.73 1.23
C ASN A 102 -4.99 -6.64 2.06
N SER A 103 -4.15 -7.66 1.93
CA SER A 103 -2.87 -7.72 2.60
C SER A 103 -1.79 -8.20 1.64
N LYS A 104 -0.65 -7.49 1.65
CA LYS A 104 0.55 -7.89 0.90
C LYS A 104 1.71 -8.03 1.84
N SER A 105 2.55 -9.03 1.63
CA SER A 105 3.73 -9.20 2.47
C SER A 105 5.01 -9.48 1.70
N LYS A 106 6.12 -9.05 2.29
CA LYS A 106 7.47 -9.22 1.76
C LYS A 106 8.44 -9.53 2.89
N LYS A 107 9.30 -10.53 2.69
CA LYS A 107 10.36 -10.86 3.65
C LYS A 107 11.46 -9.79 3.59
N LEU A 108 11.84 -9.28 4.75
CA LEU A 108 12.98 -8.40 4.96
C LEU A 108 14.17 -9.26 5.38
N LYS A 109 15.15 -9.42 4.48
CA LYS A 109 16.37 -10.21 4.68
C LYS A 109 17.59 -9.28 4.67
N PRO A 110 17.95 -8.66 5.80
CA PRO A 110 19.23 -7.97 5.92
C PRO A 110 20.38 -8.95 5.68
N LYS A 111 21.44 -8.44 5.06
CA LYS A 111 22.74 -9.12 5.03
C LYS A 111 23.29 -9.17 6.45
N GLY A 112 23.51 -10.40 6.91
CA GLY A 112 24.37 -10.72 8.04
C GLY A 112 25.58 -11.42 7.46
#